data_AF-A0A831XWQ5-F1
#
_entry.id   AF-A0A831XWQ5-F1
#
_cell.length_a   1.000
_cell.length_b   1.000
_cell.length_c   1.000
_cell.angle_alpha   90.00
_cell.angle_beta   90.00
_cell.angle_gamma   90.00
#
_symmetry.space_group_name_H-M   'P 1'
#
loop_
_entity.id
_entity.type
_entity.pdbx_description
1 polymer ?
#
loop_
_entity_poly.entity_id
_entity_poly.type
_entity_poly.pdbx_seq_one_letter_code
_entity_poly.pdbx_strand_id
1 'polypeptide(L)' 'MEKALNLLHDDLGRVEAQFGEYLESDVLLIRKVGEYVLASGGKRIRPLLLLLSARLAGYQGDRHIGLA' A
#
# COMPACT_ATOMS: atom_id res chain seq x y z
N MET A 1 3.24 13.48 -11.40
CA MET A 1 2.65 12.36 -10.64
C MET A 1 2.87 11.03 -11.34
N GLU A 2 2.55 10.95 -12.63
CA GLU A 2 2.71 9.76 -13.49
C GLU A 2 4.10 9.10 -13.43
N LYS A 3 5.19 9.88 -13.49
CA LYS A 3 6.56 9.34 -13.36
C LYS A 3 6.82 8.64 -12.02
N ALA A 4 6.29 9.18 -10.92
CA ALA A 4 6.48 8.60 -9.59
C ALA A 4 5.66 7.30 -9.45
N LEU A 5 4.45 7.26 -10.00
CA LEU A 5 3.62 6.05 -10.05
C LEU A 5 4.30 4.95 -10.86
N ASN A 6 4.86 5.28 -12.03
CA ASN A 6 5.59 4.32 -12.85
C ASN A 6 6.84 3.80 -12.14
N LEU A 7 7.58 4.67 -11.45
CA LEU A 7 8.78 4.28 -10.68
C LEU A 7 8.45 3.31 -9.55
N LEU A 8 7.28 3.46 -8.93
CA LEU A 8 6.83 2.71 -7.76
C LEU A 8 5.77 1.65 -8.09
N HIS A 9 5.57 1.31 -9.36
CA HIS A 9 4.47 0.43 -9.78
C HIS A 9 4.49 -0.91 -9.02
N ASP A 10 5.65 -1.56 -8.99
CA ASP A 10 5.81 -2.87 -8.33
C ASP A 10 5.65 -2.76 -6.81
N ASP A 11 6.25 -1.74 -6.19
CA ASP A 11 6.16 -1.51 -4.74
C ASP A 11 4.72 -1.23 -4.32
N LEU A 12 4.00 -0.41 -5.08
CA LEU A 12 2.57 -0.15 -4.86
C LEU A 12 1.73 -1.42 -4.98
N GLY A 13 2.03 -2.28 -5.97
CA GLY A 13 1.35 -3.57 -6.10
C GLY A 13 1.53 -4.45 -4.86
N ARG A 14 2.74 -4.48 -4.30
CA ARG A 14 3.03 -5.20 -3.06
C ARG A 14 2.31 -4.60 -1.85
N VAL A 15 2.23 -3.27 -1.76
CA VAL A 15 1.49 -2.58 -0.70
C VAL A 15 0.00 -2.91 -0.76
N GLU A 16 -0.63 -2.87 -1.95
CA GLU A 16 -2.06 -3.22 -2.09
C GLU A 16 -2.32 -4.69 -1.72
N ALA A 17 -1.45 -5.62 -2.11
CA ALA A 17 -1.57 -7.02 -1.74
C ALA A 17 -1.51 -7.22 -0.22
N GLN A 18 -0.50 -6.64 0.43
CA GLN A 18 -0.30 -6.77 1.88
C GLN A 18 -1.40 -6.06 2.67
N PHE A 19 -1.92 -4.94 2.16
CA PHE A 19 -3.06 -4.26 2.76
C PHE A 19 -4.34 -5.11 2.70
N GLY A 20 -4.55 -5.87 1.61
CA GLY A 20 -5.63 -6.86 1.51
C GLY A 20 -5.51 -7.96 2.55
N GLU A 21 -4.32 -8.54 2.72
CA GLU A 21 -4.03 -9.57 3.73
C GLU A 21 -4.32 -9.07 5.15
N TYR A 22 -3.99 -7.81 5.47
CA TYR A 22 -4.27 -7.21 6.78
C TYR A 22 -5.74 -6.96 7.07
N LEU A 23 -6.59 -6.93 6.05
CA LEU A 23 -8.03 -6.74 6.20
C LEU A 23 -8.78 -8.09 6.26
N GLU A 24 -8.09 -9.21 6.13
CA GLU A 24 -8.67 -10.53 6.36
C GLU A 24 -9.08 -10.67 7.84
N SER A 25 -10.31 -11.11 8.06
CA SER A 25 -10.86 -11.29 9.39
C SER A 25 -11.96 -12.34 9.37
N ASP A 26 -11.94 -13.24 10.35
CA ASP A 26 -13.03 -14.20 10.60
C ASP A 26 -14.33 -13.50 11.03
N VAL A 27 -14.22 -12.26 11.51
CA VAL A 27 -15.38 -11.44 11.86
C VAL A 27 -15.95 -10.82 10.60
N LEU A 28 -17.12 -11.32 10.17
CA LEU A 28 -17.79 -10.91 8.94
C LEU A 28 -17.92 -9.39 8.77
N LEU A 29 -18.27 -8.67 9.83
CA LEU A 29 -18.46 -7.21 9.77
C LEU A 29 -17.15 -6.48 9.46
N ILE A 30 -16.03 -6.90 10.08
CA ILE A 30 -14.72 -6.28 9.86
C ILE A 30 -14.31 -6.46 8.39
N ARG A 31 -14.42 -7.69 7.87
CA ARG A 31 -14.14 -7.99 6.47
C ARG A 31 -14.99 -7.14 5.51
N LYS A 32 -16.30 -7.00 5.78
CA LYS A 32 -17.21 -6.20 4.93
C LYS A 32 -16.84 -4.71 4.91
N VAL A 33 -16.44 -4.14 6.04
CA VAL A 33 -15.96 -2.76 6.10
C VAL A 33 -14.62 -2.63 5.36
N GLY A 34 -13.70 -3.60 5.52
CA GLY A 34 -12.43 -3.65 4.80
C GLY A 34 -12.62 -3.65 3.28
N GLU A 35 -13.47 -4.55 2.76
CA GLU A 35 -13.85 -4.62 1.34
C GLU A 35 -14.38 -3.27 0.82
N TYR A 36 -15.24 -2.60 1.59
CA TYR A 36 -15.78 -1.29 1.22
C TYR A 36 -14.70 -0.20 1.14
N VAL A 37 -13.79 -0.18 2.13
CA VAL A 37 -12.67 0.78 2.16
C VAL A 37 -11.73 0.53 0.98
N LEU A 38 -11.43 -0.72 0.64
CA LEU A 38 -10.63 -1.07 -0.54
C LEU A 38 -11.28 -0.58 -1.84
N ALA A 39 -12.57 -0.86 -2.02
CA ALA A 39 -13.32 -0.47 -3.21
C ALA A 39 -13.45 1.05 -3.39
N SER A 40 -13.37 1.82 -2.31
CA SER A 40 -13.52 3.27 -2.34
C SER A 40 -12.39 4.03 -3.04
N GLY A 41 -11.26 3.37 -3.35
CA GLY A 41 -10.19 3.95 -4.17
C GLY A 41 -9.54 5.19 -3.54
N GLY A 42 -8.65 4.99 -2.57
CA GLY A 42 -7.91 6.08 -1.95
C GLY A 42 -6.83 6.67 -2.86
N LYS A 43 -6.46 7.93 -2.66
CA LYS A 43 -5.45 8.64 -3.49
C LYS A 43 -4.01 8.11 -3.36
N ARG A 44 -3.76 7.19 -2.42
CA ARG A 44 -2.44 6.58 -2.13
C ARG A 44 -1.26 7.54 -1.92
N ILE A 45 -1.54 8.80 -1.55
CA ILE A 45 -0.49 9.83 -1.35
C ILE A 45 0.45 9.45 -0.20
N ARG A 46 -0.10 8.90 0.90
CA ARG A 46 0.68 8.47 2.08
C ARG A 46 1.66 7.34 1.78
N PRO A 47 1.23 6.18 1.22
CA PRO A 47 2.16 5.12 0.85
C PRO A 47 3.17 5.60 -0.20
N LEU A 48 2.74 6.35 -1.22
CA LEU A 48 3.66 6.91 -2.22
C LEU A 48 4.79 7.74 -1.61
N LEU A 49 4.47 8.62 -0.66
CA LEU A 49 5.47 9.45 0.01
C LEU A 49 6.47 8.61 0.79
N LEU A 50 6.01 7.56 1.48
CA LEU A 50 6.89 6.67 2.23
C LEU A 50 7.81 5.88 1.30
N LEU A 51 7.26 5.26 0.24
CA LEU A 51 8.04 4.47 -0.72
C LEU A 51 9.11 5.32 -1.43
N LEU A 52 8.76 6.54 -1.84
CA LEU A 52 9.72 7.50 -2.39
C LEU A 52 10.82 7.85 -1.38
N SER A 53 10.45 8.07 -0.12
CA SER A 53 11.40 8.41 0.94
C SER A 53 12.37 7.25 1.23
N ALA A 54 11.88 6.01 1.23
CA ALA A 54 12.71 4.82 1.41
C ALA A 54 13.75 4.68 0.28
N ARG A 55 13.32 4.85 -0.99
CA ARG A 55 14.24 4.84 -2.14
C ARG A 55 15.23 6.00 -2.11
N LEU A 56 14.79 7.20 -1.76
CA LEU A 56 15.67 8.39 -1.65
C LEU A 56 16.74 8.20 -0.57
N ALA A 57 16.41 7.49 0.52
CA ALA A 57 17.35 7.12 1.57
C ALA A 57 18.26 5.93 1.21
N GLY A 58 18.12 5.34 0.01
CA GLY A 58 18.91 4.20 -0.43
C GLY A 58 18.56 2.88 0.26
N TYR A 59 17.37 2.76 0.87
CA TYR A 59 16.94 1.57 1.57
C TYR A 59 16.82 0.36 0.62
N GLN A 60 17.44 -0.77 0.99
CA GLN A 60 17.50 -1.99 0.18
C GLN A 60 16.68 -3.16 0.75
N GLY A 61 15.97 -2.96 1.86
CA GLY A 61 15.13 -4.00 2.47
C GLY A 61 13.67 -3.87 2.07
N ASP A 62 12.83 -4.77 2.58
CA ASP A 62 11.41 -4.85 2.20
C ASP A 62 10.43 -4.26 3.23
N ARG A 63 10.90 -3.81 4.39
CA ARG A 63 10.00 -3.32 5.46
C ARG A 63 9.20 -2.08 5.07
N HIS A 64 9.65 -1.34 4.05
CA HIS A 64 8.97 -0.16 3.54
C HIS A 64 7.62 -0.50 2.87
N ILE A 65 7.41 -1.75 2.44
CA ILE A 65 6.13 -2.22 1.90
C ILE A 65 5.08 -2.34 3.01
N GLY A 66 5.39 -3.05 4.10
CA GLY A 66 4.43 -3.21 5.21
C GLY A 66 4.22 -1.97 6.08
N LEU A 67 5.13 -1.00 5.99
CA LEU A 67 5.00 0.29 6.67
C LEU A 67 4.17 1.29 5.87
N ALA A 68 4.07 1.12 4.55
CA ALA A 68 3.35 2.01 3.63
C ALA A 68 1.83 1.82 3.72
#